data_AF-A0A969LQ10-F1
#
_entry.id   AF-A0A969LQ10-F1
#
_cell.length_a   1.000
_cell.length_b   1.000
_cell.length_c   1.000
_cell.angle_alpha   90.00
_cell.angle_beta   90.00
_cell.angle_gamma   90.00
#
_symmetry.space_group_name_H-M   'P 1'
#
loop_
_entity.id
_entity.type
_entity.pdbx_description
1 polymer ?
#
loop_
_entity_poly.entity_id
_entity_poly.type
_entity_poly.pdbx_seq_one_letter_code
_entity_poly.pdbx_strand_id
1 'polypeptide(L)'
;MTEGGVVLADYDWDVLSRRDLTKLNNNAFSMDFAYEDDDDLATLTHTGPAPVTYTLGRNQVGQITSLGVTDGAFLSRPPTAATDAYAANRLNQISALNAGVFAYDANGNLTSDGTFTYEYDEENRLRSAVSSTSTAQYEFDPLGRRRAKLVDGIASRFVHSGEDEIEERSGSNSTVSRFYYGPGVDDRIGIMNQTYCPGTGRCFYAANWQGSTISVVRQDGSLQEVFRYGPFGEDNAWTPMNSSSSNPFRFIGRRHDDETGLYYLRARNYSPRLGRFLQVDPGGRESDINLYVYARSDPANFLDSGGRDAAVKVWDSGRVEIKVPIHFSGPAATSSNIQAVKSNIESRWSGQIGKYDVTTTVEVRGAESRFDVSTNQVTLIDEAGAQLRRYRLGE
;
A
#
# COMPACT_ATOMS: atom_id res chain seq x y z
N MET A 1 -8.41 21.41 6.86
CA MET A 1 -7.19 21.75 6.07
C MET A 1 -7.55 22.77 4.99
N THR A 2 -6.77 23.84 4.75
CA THR A 2 -7.09 24.88 3.75
C THR A 2 -5.92 25.20 2.82
N GLU A 3 -6.21 25.51 1.55
CA GLU A 3 -5.22 26.02 0.58
C GLU A 3 -5.89 26.97 -0.42
N GLY A 4 -5.33 28.18 -0.60
CA GLY A 4 -5.86 29.17 -1.55
C GLY A 4 -7.30 29.60 -1.25
N GLY A 5 -7.68 29.68 0.03
CA GLY A 5 -9.04 30.03 0.46
C GLY A 5 -10.07 28.90 0.35
N VAL A 6 -9.65 27.69 -0.01
CA VAL A 6 -10.53 26.51 -0.09
C VAL A 6 -10.22 25.58 1.06
N VAL A 7 -11.26 25.19 1.80
CA VAL A 7 -11.21 24.08 2.75
C VAL A 7 -11.13 22.80 1.94
N LEU A 8 -9.97 22.15 1.98
CA LEU A 8 -9.71 20.93 1.23
C LEU A 8 -10.49 19.75 1.84
N ALA A 9 -10.36 19.60 3.16
CA ALA A 9 -11.03 18.58 3.94
C ALA A 9 -11.36 19.11 5.34
N ASP A 10 -12.51 18.68 5.84
CA ASP A 10 -12.98 18.79 7.21
C ASP A 10 -13.35 17.38 7.71
N TYR A 11 -12.98 17.07 8.95
CA TYR A 11 -13.09 15.73 9.51
C TYR A 11 -13.89 15.78 10.78
N ASP A 12 -14.85 14.86 10.91
CA ASP A 12 -15.53 14.60 12.18
C ASP A 12 -15.15 13.20 12.68
N TRP A 13 -15.24 13.04 14.00
CA TRP A 13 -14.99 11.79 14.70
C TRP A 13 -16.12 11.52 15.67
N ASP A 14 -16.46 10.25 15.82
CA ASP A 14 -17.42 9.81 16.82
C ASP A 14 -16.83 9.80 18.25
N VAL A 15 -17.65 9.42 19.22
CA VAL A 15 -17.27 9.36 20.64
C VAL A 15 -16.16 8.34 20.95
N LEU A 16 -15.87 7.42 20.03
CA LEU A 16 -14.80 6.43 20.12
C LEU A 16 -13.54 6.86 19.35
N SER A 17 -13.51 8.11 18.86
CA SER A 17 -12.42 8.67 18.05
C SER A 17 -12.22 7.95 16.71
N ARG A 18 -13.27 7.30 16.19
CA ARG A 18 -13.28 6.76 14.83
C ARG A 18 -13.76 7.87 13.89
N ARG A 19 -13.15 7.97 12.70
CA ARG A 19 -13.52 8.98 11.70
C ARG A 19 -14.90 8.62 11.14
N ASP A 20 -15.93 9.37 11.48
CA ASP A 20 -17.29 9.16 10.98
C ASP A 20 -17.61 10.03 9.75
N LEU A 21 -16.80 11.06 9.50
CA LEU A 21 -17.02 11.93 8.35
C LEU A 21 -15.73 12.52 7.77
N THR A 22 -15.70 12.64 6.44
CA THR A 22 -14.78 13.49 5.71
C THR A 22 -15.56 14.34 4.72
N LYS A 23 -15.64 15.65 4.95
CA LYS A 23 -16.21 16.62 4.02
C LYS A 23 -15.10 17.21 3.17
N LEU A 24 -15.31 17.31 1.87
CA LEU A 24 -14.32 17.78 0.90
C LEU A 24 -14.83 19.02 0.16
N ASN A 25 -13.89 19.81 -0.37
CA ASN A 25 -14.19 20.94 -1.24
C ASN A 25 -15.19 21.95 -0.66
N ASN A 26 -14.81 22.65 0.43
CA ASN A 26 -15.71 23.55 1.17
C ASN A 26 -17.02 22.84 1.61
N ASN A 27 -16.90 21.58 2.01
CA ASN A 27 -18.02 20.75 2.46
C ASN A 27 -19.10 20.51 1.39
N ALA A 28 -18.73 20.53 0.10
CA ALA A 28 -19.65 20.30 -1.01
C ALA A 28 -20.04 18.82 -1.18
N PHE A 29 -19.19 17.90 -0.76
CA PHE A 29 -19.46 16.45 -0.77
C PHE A 29 -18.72 15.75 0.36
N SER A 30 -19.17 14.54 0.71
CA SER A 30 -18.65 13.80 1.86
C SER A 30 -18.36 12.34 1.57
N MET A 31 -17.53 11.76 2.46
CA MET A 31 -17.40 10.35 2.74
C MET A 31 -17.87 10.13 4.17
N ASP A 32 -19.01 9.46 4.34
CA ASP A 32 -19.66 9.18 5.61
C ASP A 32 -19.40 7.73 6.01
N PHE A 33 -18.86 7.53 7.22
CA PHE A 33 -18.47 6.22 7.74
C PHE A 33 -19.43 5.84 8.87
N ALA A 34 -20.11 4.70 8.74
CA ALA A 34 -20.88 4.11 9.83
C ALA A 34 -20.21 2.82 10.28
N TYR A 35 -20.16 2.60 11.58
CA TYR A 35 -19.51 1.46 12.21
C TYR A 35 -20.54 0.57 12.90
N GLU A 36 -20.24 -0.72 12.96
CA GLU A 36 -20.92 -1.67 13.84
C GLU A 36 -20.48 -1.43 15.30
N ASP A 37 -21.13 -2.13 16.23
CA ASP A 37 -20.85 -2.05 17.68
C ASP A 37 -19.45 -2.58 18.06
N ASP A 38 -18.81 -3.37 17.19
CA ASP A 38 -17.48 -3.97 17.37
C ASP A 38 -16.35 -3.19 16.69
N ASP A 39 -16.58 -1.92 16.37
CA ASP A 39 -15.64 -1.00 15.72
C ASP A 39 -15.32 -1.27 14.24
N ASP A 40 -15.96 -2.26 13.64
CA ASP A 40 -15.82 -2.53 12.22
C ASP A 40 -16.64 -1.56 11.36
N LEU A 41 -16.07 -1.12 10.23
CA LEU A 41 -16.78 -0.27 9.27
C LEU A 41 -17.96 -1.04 8.66
N ALA A 42 -19.19 -0.62 8.95
CA ALA A 42 -20.43 -1.19 8.42
C ALA A 42 -20.74 -0.66 7.02
N THR A 43 -20.71 0.66 6.87
CA THR A 43 -21.03 1.34 5.61
C THR A 43 -20.11 2.51 5.34
N LEU A 44 -19.88 2.76 4.05
CA LEU A 44 -19.19 3.94 3.55
C LEU A 44 -20.04 4.58 2.46
N THR A 45 -20.51 5.80 2.68
CA THR A 45 -21.38 6.53 1.75
C THR A 45 -20.67 7.74 1.18
N HIS A 46 -20.78 7.91 -0.14
CA HIS A 46 -20.31 9.09 -0.87
C HIS A 46 -21.52 9.91 -1.35
N THR A 47 -21.59 11.18 -0.98
CA THR A 47 -22.76 12.06 -1.25
C THR A 47 -22.58 13.01 -2.45
N GLY A 48 -21.39 13.03 -3.05
CA GLY A 48 -21.03 13.91 -4.16
C GLY A 48 -21.42 13.40 -5.55
N PRO A 49 -20.79 13.94 -6.61
CA PRO A 49 -20.93 13.43 -7.96
C PRO A 49 -20.59 11.94 -8.03
N ALA A 50 -21.44 11.17 -8.70
CA ALA A 50 -21.42 9.70 -8.67
C ALA A 50 -21.54 9.13 -7.24
N PRO A 51 -22.68 9.36 -6.57
CA PRO A 51 -22.89 8.89 -5.21
C PRO A 51 -22.94 7.37 -5.16
N VAL A 52 -22.36 6.77 -4.12
CA VAL A 52 -22.32 5.32 -3.92
C VAL A 52 -22.22 5.00 -2.44
N THR A 53 -22.88 3.92 -2.03
CA THR A 53 -22.77 3.37 -0.67
C THR A 53 -22.24 1.95 -0.77
N TYR A 54 -21.20 1.67 0.00
CA TYR A 54 -20.72 0.33 0.28
C TYR A 54 -21.30 -0.18 1.59
N THR A 55 -21.73 -1.43 1.61
CA THR A 55 -22.21 -2.14 2.80
C THR A 55 -21.37 -3.41 2.98
N LEU A 56 -20.68 -3.52 4.12
CA LEU A 56 -19.74 -4.60 4.41
C LEU A 56 -20.40 -5.59 5.38
N GLY A 57 -20.73 -6.78 4.88
CA GLY A 57 -21.22 -7.86 5.73
C GLY A 57 -20.07 -8.74 6.19
N ARG A 58 -19.98 -9.00 7.51
CA ARG A 58 -18.93 -9.81 8.13
C ARG A 58 -19.47 -11.05 8.82
N ASN A 59 -18.61 -12.05 8.98
CA ASN A 59 -18.86 -13.19 9.86
C ASN A 59 -18.42 -12.88 11.31
N GLN A 60 -18.61 -13.84 12.23
CA GLN A 60 -18.30 -13.68 13.66
C GLN A 60 -16.81 -13.47 13.97
N VAL A 61 -15.91 -13.67 13.00
CA VAL A 61 -14.46 -13.46 13.18
C VAL A 61 -13.96 -12.23 12.43
N GLY A 62 -14.87 -11.33 12.02
CA GLY A 62 -14.53 -10.04 11.38
C GLY A 62 -14.19 -10.12 9.89
N GLN A 63 -14.31 -11.28 9.25
CA GLN A 63 -14.03 -11.39 7.81
C GLN A 63 -15.21 -10.87 6.99
N ILE A 64 -14.93 -10.02 6.00
CA ILE A 64 -15.88 -9.55 5.01
C ILE A 64 -16.30 -10.74 4.13
N THR A 65 -17.56 -11.13 4.25
CA THR A 65 -18.18 -12.22 3.47
C THR A 65 -19.13 -11.73 2.40
N SER A 66 -19.54 -10.46 2.44
CA SER A 66 -20.39 -9.85 1.42
C SER A 66 -20.11 -8.37 1.27
N LEU A 67 -20.21 -7.88 0.03
CA LEU A 67 -20.10 -6.48 -0.33
C LEU A 67 -21.37 -6.05 -1.08
N GLY A 68 -22.17 -5.20 -0.46
CA GLY A 68 -23.26 -4.48 -1.12
C GLY A 68 -22.76 -3.16 -1.70
N VAL A 69 -23.18 -2.84 -2.93
CA VAL A 69 -22.89 -1.56 -3.57
C VAL A 69 -24.16 -1.02 -4.22
N THR A 70 -24.53 0.22 -3.93
CA THR A 70 -25.78 0.82 -4.45
C THR A 70 -25.72 1.13 -5.94
N ASP A 71 -24.51 1.31 -6.48
CA ASP A 71 -24.26 1.48 -7.91
C ASP A 71 -23.22 0.47 -8.41
N GLY A 72 -23.69 -0.48 -9.23
CA GLY A 72 -22.82 -1.48 -9.87
C GLY A 72 -21.77 -0.87 -10.79
N ALA A 73 -21.87 0.43 -11.12
CA ALA A 73 -20.84 1.18 -11.81
C ALA A 73 -19.55 1.36 -10.98
N PHE A 74 -19.49 0.92 -9.74
CA PHE A 74 -18.27 0.95 -8.93
C PHE A 74 -17.64 -0.43 -8.70
N LEU A 75 -18.25 -1.47 -9.28
CA LEU A 75 -17.74 -2.85 -9.21
C LEU A 75 -17.10 -3.24 -10.54
N SER A 76 -15.88 -3.81 -10.47
CA SER A 76 -15.30 -4.49 -11.63
C SER A 76 -15.96 -5.85 -11.81
N ARG A 77 -16.29 -6.19 -13.05
CA ARG A 77 -16.84 -7.51 -13.41
C ARG A 77 -16.17 -7.96 -14.69
N PRO A 78 -15.60 -9.17 -14.74
CA PRO A 78 -15.00 -9.63 -15.97
C PRO A 78 -16.11 -9.74 -17.03
N PRO A 79 -15.89 -9.25 -18.26
CA PRO A 79 -16.91 -9.32 -19.31
C PRO A 79 -17.24 -10.77 -19.68
N THR A 80 -16.31 -11.69 -19.44
CA THR A 80 -16.49 -13.14 -19.65
C THR A 80 -15.69 -13.89 -18.59
N ALA A 81 -16.28 -14.95 -18.04
CA ALA A 81 -15.54 -15.84 -17.14
C ALA A 81 -14.41 -16.52 -17.90
N ALA A 82 -13.19 -16.44 -17.35
CA ALA A 82 -11.99 -17.05 -17.91
C ALA A 82 -11.25 -17.82 -16.82
N THR A 83 -10.37 -18.73 -17.23
CA THR A 83 -9.48 -19.46 -16.33
C THR A 83 -8.06 -19.35 -16.87
N ASP A 84 -7.17 -18.88 -16.02
CA ASP A 84 -5.74 -18.84 -16.31
C ASP A 84 -5.06 -20.10 -15.75
N ALA A 85 -4.20 -20.72 -16.57
CA ALA A 85 -3.42 -21.88 -16.18
C ALA A 85 -2.07 -21.44 -15.61
N TYR A 86 -1.89 -21.60 -14.30
CA TYR A 86 -0.64 -21.27 -13.61
C TYR A 86 0.20 -22.52 -13.38
N ALA A 87 1.49 -22.43 -13.69
CA ALA A 87 2.50 -23.38 -13.23
C ALA A 87 3.49 -22.67 -12.33
N ALA A 88 3.83 -23.29 -11.20
CA ALA A 88 4.80 -22.76 -10.26
C ALA A 88 5.90 -23.78 -9.94
N ASN A 89 7.07 -23.28 -9.57
CA ASN A 89 8.19 -24.11 -9.12
C ASN A 89 8.22 -24.24 -7.58
N ARG A 90 9.22 -24.96 -7.06
CA ARG A 90 9.38 -25.22 -5.61
C ARG A 90 9.78 -23.99 -4.78
N LEU A 91 9.99 -22.84 -5.43
CA LEU A 91 10.30 -21.56 -4.80
C LEU A 91 9.10 -20.60 -4.79
N ASN A 92 7.89 -21.09 -5.14
CA ASN A 92 6.65 -20.30 -5.29
C ASN A 92 6.69 -19.26 -6.42
N GLN A 93 7.65 -19.38 -7.34
CA GLN A 93 7.75 -18.58 -8.55
C GLN A 93 6.79 -19.13 -9.61
N ILE A 94 6.07 -18.24 -10.30
CA ILE A 94 5.25 -18.62 -11.44
C ILE A 94 6.20 -18.92 -12.58
N SER A 95 6.35 -20.17 -13.01
CA SER A 95 7.19 -20.53 -14.15
C SER A 95 6.46 -20.36 -15.50
N ALA A 96 5.13 -20.44 -15.48
CA ALA A 96 4.31 -20.17 -16.66
C ALA A 96 2.91 -19.67 -16.28
N LEU A 97 2.38 -18.80 -17.12
CA LEU A 97 0.99 -18.36 -17.13
C LEU A 97 0.41 -18.56 -18.53
N ASN A 98 -0.51 -19.50 -18.68
CA ASN A 98 -0.98 -19.99 -19.97
C ASN A 98 0.21 -20.46 -20.83
N ALA A 99 0.41 -19.85 -22.00
CA ALA A 99 1.57 -20.13 -22.86
C ALA A 99 2.78 -19.21 -22.58
N GLY A 100 2.64 -18.21 -21.69
CA GLY A 100 3.71 -17.30 -21.32
C GLY A 100 4.70 -17.96 -20.38
N VAL A 101 6.00 -17.79 -20.66
CA VAL A 101 7.11 -18.30 -19.84
C VAL A 101 7.68 -17.18 -19.01
N PHE A 102 7.92 -17.47 -17.73
CA PHE A 102 8.36 -16.51 -16.75
C PHE A 102 9.77 -16.87 -16.27
N ALA A 103 10.62 -15.87 -16.05
CA ALA A 103 12.01 -16.04 -15.64
C ALA A 103 12.31 -15.23 -14.38
N TYR A 104 13.25 -15.72 -13.57
CA TYR A 104 13.65 -15.11 -12.32
C TYR A 104 15.17 -15.06 -12.20
N ASP A 105 15.70 -14.08 -11.47
CA ASP A 105 17.10 -14.05 -11.07
C ASP A 105 17.39 -14.95 -9.84
N ALA A 106 18.65 -15.00 -9.42
CA ALA A 106 19.08 -15.78 -8.26
C ALA A 106 18.56 -15.23 -6.92
N ASN A 107 18.17 -13.95 -6.87
CA ASN A 107 17.56 -13.32 -5.70
C ASN A 107 16.04 -13.58 -5.63
N GLY A 108 15.47 -14.18 -6.68
CA GLY A 108 14.06 -14.49 -6.80
C GLY A 108 13.22 -13.32 -7.32
N ASN A 109 13.81 -12.31 -7.95
CA ASN A 109 13.04 -11.27 -8.62
C ASN A 109 12.61 -11.75 -10.01
N LEU A 110 11.38 -11.43 -10.42
CA LEU A 110 10.87 -11.74 -11.75
C LEU A 110 11.63 -10.92 -12.80
N THR A 111 12.42 -11.56 -13.67
CA THR A 111 13.20 -10.91 -14.72
C THR A 111 12.52 -10.93 -16.09
N SER A 112 11.51 -11.77 -16.29
CA SER A 112 10.63 -11.67 -17.46
C SER A 112 9.26 -12.30 -17.19
N ASP A 113 8.19 -11.66 -17.66
CA ASP A 113 6.82 -12.18 -17.67
C ASP A 113 6.35 -12.62 -19.08
N GLY A 114 7.30 -12.71 -20.03
CA GLY A 114 7.05 -12.95 -21.45
C GLY A 114 6.63 -11.71 -22.25
N THR A 115 6.35 -10.57 -21.59
CA THR A 115 6.03 -9.28 -22.22
C THR A 115 7.11 -8.25 -21.95
N PHE A 116 7.48 -8.11 -20.68
CA PHE A 116 8.55 -7.25 -20.20
C PHE A 116 9.75 -8.09 -19.78
N THR A 117 10.92 -7.48 -19.91
CA THR A 117 12.15 -7.86 -19.22
C THR A 117 12.40 -6.85 -18.11
N TYR A 118 12.73 -7.34 -16.92
CA TYR A 118 12.91 -6.54 -15.72
C TYR A 118 14.34 -6.64 -15.19
N GLU A 119 14.88 -5.53 -14.72
CA GLU A 119 16.17 -5.48 -14.03
C GLU A 119 16.03 -4.81 -12.66
N TYR A 120 16.80 -5.28 -11.70
CA TYR A 120 16.76 -4.85 -10.30
C TYR A 120 18.14 -4.35 -9.86
N ASP A 121 18.16 -3.46 -8.87
CA ASP A 121 19.42 -3.10 -8.19
C ASP A 121 19.80 -4.12 -7.11
N GLU A 122 20.94 -3.87 -6.47
CA GLU A 122 21.47 -4.69 -5.38
C GLU A 122 20.56 -4.75 -4.14
N GLU A 123 19.56 -3.87 -4.04
CA GLU A 123 18.57 -3.81 -2.97
C GLU A 123 17.22 -4.42 -3.42
N ASN A 124 17.21 -5.19 -4.52
CA ASN A 124 16.03 -5.81 -5.13
C ASN A 124 14.93 -4.83 -5.55
N ARG A 125 15.26 -3.56 -5.80
CA ARG A 125 14.29 -2.59 -6.31
C ARG A 125 14.28 -2.60 -7.83
N LEU A 126 13.09 -2.56 -8.43
CA LEU A 126 12.93 -2.57 -9.89
C LEU A 126 13.55 -1.30 -10.49
N ARG A 127 14.63 -1.46 -11.27
CA ARG A 127 15.38 -0.37 -11.92
C ARG A 127 14.98 -0.17 -13.37
N SER A 128 14.58 -1.25 -14.05
CA SER A 128 14.26 -1.20 -15.48
C SER A 128 13.12 -2.17 -15.79
N ALA A 129 12.21 -1.76 -16.67
CA ALA A 129 11.20 -2.61 -17.29
C ALA A 129 11.13 -2.28 -18.79
N VAL A 130 11.39 -3.27 -19.64
CA VAL A 130 11.49 -3.10 -21.09
C VAL A 130 10.59 -4.08 -21.80
N SER A 131 9.67 -3.59 -22.62
CA SER A 131 8.89 -4.38 -23.58
C SER A 131 9.23 -3.97 -25.01
N SER A 132 8.53 -4.54 -26.00
CA SER A 132 8.65 -4.13 -27.40
C SER A 132 8.12 -2.71 -27.68
N THR A 133 7.31 -2.15 -26.77
CA THR A 133 6.61 -0.87 -26.98
C THR A 133 6.93 0.19 -25.96
N SER A 134 7.52 -0.15 -24.81
CA SER A 134 7.87 0.83 -23.77
C SER A 134 9.12 0.43 -22.99
N THR A 135 9.92 1.43 -22.64
CA THR A 135 11.08 1.33 -21.75
C THR A 135 10.90 2.27 -20.56
N ALA A 136 10.88 1.68 -19.37
CA ALA A 136 10.78 2.39 -18.11
C ALA A 136 12.04 2.19 -17.27
N GLN A 137 12.58 3.27 -16.74
CA GLN A 137 13.71 3.24 -15.81
C GLN A 137 13.32 3.98 -14.52
N TYR A 138 13.73 3.44 -13.38
CA TYR A 138 13.37 3.96 -12.06
C TYR A 138 14.62 4.26 -11.23
N GLU A 139 14.58 5.37 -10.51
CA GLU A 139 15.62 5.76 -9.57
C GLU A 139 15.04 5.89 -8.17
N PHE A 140 15.84 5.51 -7.18
CA PHE A 140 15.47 5.53 -5.76
C PHE A 140 16.42 6.45 -4.98
N ASP A 141 15.90 7.02 -3.90
CA ASP A 141 16.71 7.73 -2.92
C ASP A 141 17.32 6.77 -1.88
N PRO A 142 18.25 7.24 -1.02
CA PRO A 142 18.86 6.39 0.01
C PRO A 142 17.89 5.84 1.07
N LEU A 143 16.64 6.30 1.12
CA LEU A 143 15.61 5.76 2.01
C LEU A 143 14.75 4.69 1.30
N GLY A 144 15.06 4.37 0.04
CA GLY A 144 14.34 3.36 -0.74
C GLY A 144 13.09 3.88 -1.44
N ARG A 145 12.82 5.19 -1.39
CA ARG A 145 11.66 5.79 -2.06
C ARG A 145 12.01 6.11 -3.49
N ARG A 146 11.09 5.85 -4.42
CA ARG A 146 11.28 6.22 -5.83
C ARG A 146 11.38 7.73 -5.97
N ARG A 147 12.51 8.24 -6.45
CA ARG A 147 12.80 9.67 -6.60
C ARG A 147 12.64 10.18 -8.03
N ALA A 148 12.72 9.29 -9.02
CA ALA A 148 12.51 9.63 -10.42
C ALA A 148 12.11 8.40 -11.25
N LYS A 149 11.54 8.67 -12.42
CA LYS A 149 11.41 7.70 -13.50
C LYS A 149 11.69 8.32 -14.86
N LEU A 150 12.14 7.51 -15.81
CA LEU A 150 12.30 7.86 -17.21
C LEU A 150 11.53 6.83 -18.04
N VAL A 151 10.47 7.27 -18.72
CA VAL A 151 9.62 6.41 -19.54
C VAL A 151 9.67 6.92 -20.97
N ASP A 152 10.21 6.11 -21.88
CA ASP A 152 10.28 6.44 -23.32
C ASP A 152 10.88 7.84 -23.60
N GLY A 153 11.88 8.23 -22.81
CA GLY A 153 12.57 9.53 -22.89
C GLY A 153 11.92 10.67 -22.10
N ILE A 154 10.77 10.44 -21.45
CA ILE A 154 10.07 11.43 -20.62
C ILE A 154 10.41 11.21 -19.15
N ALA A 155 11.07 12.19 -18.55
CA ALA A 155 11.48 12.13 -17.14
C ALA A 155 10.41 12.74 -16.21
N SER A 156 10.13 12.03 -15.12
CA SER A 156 9.40 12.52 -13.94
C SER A 156 10.28 12.42 -12.69
N ARG A 157 10.12 13.37 -11.77
CA ARG A 157 10.81 13.42 -10.46
C ARG A 157 9.77 13.49 -9.35
N PHE A 158 10.05 12.86 -8.22
CA PHE A 158 9.12 12.74 -7.11
C PHE A 158 9.69 13.40 -5.86
N VAL A 159 8.87 14.20 -5.19
CA VAL A 159 9.18 14.84 -3.91
C VAL A 159 8.36 14.18 -2.83
N HIS A 160 9.01 13.85 -1.71
CA HIS A 160 8.41 13.09 -0.61
C HIS A 160 8.42 13.88 0.70
N SER A 161 7.35 13.72 1.48
CA SER A 161 7.30 14.07 2.90
C SER A 161 7.09 12.78 3.69
N GLY A 162 8.09 12.33 4.45
CA GLY A 162 8.07 10.97 4.99
C GLY A 162 7.95 9.92 3.87
N GLU A 163 6.97 9.03 3.98
CA GLU A 163 6.68 7.98 2.99
C GLU A 163 5.66 8.40 1.91
N ASP A 164 5.19 9.66 1.97
CA ASP A 164 4.17 10.18 1.08
C ASP A 164 4.78 10.99 -0.06
N GLU A 165 4.43 10.61 -1.29
CA GLU A 165 4.77 11.38 -2.49
C GLU A 165 3.87 12.61 -2.56
N ILE A 166 4.42 13.79 -2.30
CA ILE A 166 3.65 15.05 -2.21
C ILE A 166 3.68 15.86 -3.51
N GLU A 167 4.65 15.61 -4.39
CA GLU A 167 4.76 16.34 -5.66
C GLU A 167 5.40 15.47 -6.75
N GLU A 168 4.82 15.51 -7.95
CA GLU A 168 5.45 15.05 -9.19
C GLU A 168 5.93 16.27 -10.00
N ARG A 169 7.16 16.20 -10.51
CA ARG A 169 7.79 17.23 -11.33
C ARG A 169 8.26 16.67 -12.65
N SER A 170 8.32 17.51 -13.67
CA SER A 170 8.92 17.18 -14.96
C SER A 170 10.43 16.97 -14.86
N GLY A 171 11.04 16.45 -15.93
CA GLY A 171 12.50 16.37 -16.08
C GLY A 171 13.22 17.72 -15.91
N SER A 172 12.57 18.81 -16.33
CA SER A 172 13.01 20.20 -16.15
C SER A 172 12.71 20.77 -14.75
N ASN A 173 12.23 19.95 -13.82
CA ASN A 173 11.94 20.28 -12.43
C ASN A 173 10.76 21.25 -12.23
N SER A 174 9.88 21.38 -13.21
CA SER A 174 8.61 22.11 -13.07
C SER A 174 7.57 21.23 -12.39
N THR A 175 6.78 21.78 -11.45
CA THR A 175 5.68 21.05 -10.81
C THR A 175 4.63 20.61 -11.84
N VAL A 176 4.31 19.32 -11.87
CA VAL A 176 3.26 18.70 -12.70
C VAL A 176 2.03 18.40 -11.86
N SER A 177 2.23 17.87 -10.66
CA SER A 177 1.14 17.57 -9.73
C SER A 177 1.55 17.76 -8.29
N ARG A 178 0.65 18.28 -7.45
CA ARG A 178 0.75 18.21 -5.99
C ARG A 178 -0.35 17.34 -5.44
N PHE A 179 -0.05 16.58 -4.40
CA PHE A 179 -0.98 15.66 -3.76
C PHE A 179 -1.25 16.10 -2.33
N TYR A 180 -2.52 16.07 -1.93
CA TYR A 180 -2.95 16.43 -0.58
C TYR A 180 -3.35 15.16 0.18
N TYR A 181 -2.91 15.08 1.43
CA TYR A 181 -3.11 13.93 2.31
C TYR A 181 -3.91 14.34 3.55
N GLY A 182 -4.80 13.45 3.97
CA GLY A 182 -5.44 13.45 5.27
C GLY A 182 -4.56 12.81 6.35
N PRO A 183 -5.11 12.62 7.55
CA PRO A 183 -4.35 12.14 8.70
C PRO A 183 -4.03 10.64 8.65
N GLY A 184 -4.68 9.86 7.78
CA GLY A 184 -4.47 8.42 7.67
C GLY A 184 -3.25 8.03 6.81
N VAL A 185 -2.87 6.75 6.90
CA VAL A 185 -1.85 6.18 6.00
C VAL A 185 -2.46 6.05 4.59
N ASP A 186 -1.77 6.59 3.59
CA ASP A 186 -2.22 6.61 2.18
C ASP A 186 -3.59 7.30 1.97
N ASP A 187 -3.98 8.16 2.90
CA ASP A 187 -5.26 8.85 2.93
C ASP A 187 -5.22 10.09 2.02
N ARG A 188 -5.19 9.88 0.70
CA ARG A 188 -5.16 11.00 -0.26
C ARG A 188 -6.54 11.63 -0.39
N ILE A 189 -6.58 12.96 -0.28
CA ILE A 189 -7.82 13.73 -0.34
C ILE A 189 -7.95 14.60 -1.60
N GLY A 190 -6.85 14.85 -2.32
CA GLY A 190 -6.93 15.57 -3.59
C GLY A 190 -5.62 15.70 -4.34
N ILE A 191 -5.73 16.33 -5.51
CA ILE A 191 -4.63 16.60 -6.43
C ILE A 191 -4.76 18.01 -7.01
N MET A 192 -3.64 18.71 -7.13
CA MET A 192 -3.50 19.89 -7.99
C MET A 192 -2.75 19.50 -9.26
N ASN A 193 -3.43 19.52 -10.41
CA ASN A 193 -2.87 19.31 -11.74
C ASN A 193 -3.69 20.09 -12.78
N GLN A 194 -3.09 21.08 -13.44
CA GLN A 194 -3.81 21.98 -14.35
C GLN A 194 -4.33 21.29 -15.63
N THR A 195 -3.67 20.22 -16.07
CA THR A 195 -4.03 19.47 -17.27
C THR A 195 -5.13 18.45 -16.97
N TYR A 196 -4.97 17.71 -15.87
CA TYR A 196 -5.90 16.65 -15.48
C TYR A 196 -7.15 17.18 -14.77
N CYS A 197 -7.05 18.31 -14.06
CA CYS A 197 -8.17 18.99 -13.40
C CYS A 197 -8.40 20.37 -14.04
N PRO A 198 -9.04 20.44 -15.23
CA PRO A 198 -9.32 21.70 -15.90
C PRO A 198 -10.03 22.72 -15.00
N GLY A 199 -9.82 24.01 -15.28
CA GLY A 199 -10.37 25.10 -14.46
C GLY A 199 -9.39 25.51 -13.36
N THR A 200 -9.74 25.27 -12.10
CA THR A 200 -8.93 25.68 -10.94
C THR A 200 -7.66 24.85 -10.74
N GLY A 201 -7.47 23.79 -11.53
CA GLY A 201 -6.34 22.88 -11.36
C GLY A 201 -6.53 21.87 -10.24
N ARG A 202 -7.66 21.87 -9.52
CA ARG A 202 -7.85 21.04 -8.31
C ARG A 202 -8.96 20.01 -8.48
N CYS A 203 -8.66 18.78 -8.06
CA CYS A 203 -9.63 17.72 -7.86
C CYS A 203 -9.49 17.10 -6.46
N PHE A 204 -10.52 16.37 -6.06
CA PHE A 204 -10.64 15.67 -4.80
C PHE A 204 -10.86 14.19 -5.03
N TYR A 205 -10.28 13.37 -4.17
CA TYR A 205 -10.39 11.92 -4.23
C TYR A 205 -11.50 11.42 -3.32
N ALA A 206 -12.25 10.44 -3.81
CA ALA A 206 -13.07 9.57 -2.99
C ALA A 206 -12.49 8.16 -3.06
N ALA A 207 -12.37 7.52 -1.90
CA ALA A 207 -11.81 6.17 -1.80
C ALA A 207 -12.85 5.16 -1.31
N ASN A 208 -12.72 3.90 -1.68
CA ASN A 208 -13.50 2.81 -1.10
C ASN A 208 -12.97 2.41 0.30
N TRP A 209 -13.59 1.39 0.91
CA TRP A 209 -13.22 0.89 2.24
C TRP A 209 -11.78 0.35 2.35
N GLN A 210 -11.14 -0.01 1.23
CA GLN A 210 -9.74 -0.45 1.18
C GLN A 210 -8.75 0.71 0.95
N GLY A 211 -9.24 1.94 0.80
CA GLY A 211 -8.43 3.11 0.43
C GLY A 211 -8.15 3.23 -1.07
N SER A 212 -8.80 2.44 -1.92
CA SER A 212 -8.66 2.56 -3.38
C SER A 212 -9.42 3.77 -3.90
N THR A 213 -8.81 4.62 -4.73
CA THR A 213 -9.47 5.77 -5.36
C THR A 213 -10.60 5.28 -6.27
N ILE A 214 -11.86 5.58 -5.99
CA ILE A 214 -13.00 5.15 -6.81
C ILE A 214 -13.57 6.27 -7.66
N SER A 215 -13.38 7.52 -7.26
CA SER A 215 -13.73 8.65 -8.09
C SER A 215 -12.85 9.86 -7.82
N VAL A 216 -12.76 10.70 -8.84
CA VAL A 216 -12.08 11.99 -8.80
C VAL A 216 -13.11 13.04 -9.17
N VAL A 217 -13.26 14.06 -8.33
CA VAL A 217 -14.23 15.14 -8.51
C VAL A 217 -13.50 16.47 -8.61
N ARG A 218 -13.78 17.23 -9.66
CA ARG A 218 -13.20 18.57 -9.85
C ARG A 218 -13.76 19.53 -8.80
N GLN A 219 -13.02 20.59 -8.53
CA GLN A 219 -13.43 21.63 -7.58
C GLN A 219 -14.78 22.31 -7.94
N ASP A 220 -15.16 22.33 -9.21
CA ASP A 220 -16.46 22.84 -9.66
C ASP A 220 -17.64 21.88 -9.41
N GLY A 221 -17.37 20.71 -8.83
CA GLY A 221 -18.37 19.67 -8.56
C GLY A 221 -18.67 18.77 -9.77
N SER A 222 -17.92 18.87 -10.87
CA SER A 222 -18.03 17.92 -11.98
C SER A 222 -17.21 16.66 -11.72
N LEU A 223 -17.71 15.51 -12.18
CA LEU A 223 -17.00 14.24 -12.11
C LEU A 223 -15.84 14.24 -13.13
N GLN A 224 -14.62 14.00 -12.67
CA GLN A 224 -13.43 13.87 -13.52
C GLN A 224 -13.24 12.44 -13.99
N GLU A 225 -13.31 11.47 -13.06
CA GLU A 225 -13.02 10.07 -13.37
C GLU A 225 -13.67 9.14 -12.34
N VAL A 226 -13.96 7.91 -12.75
CA VAL A 226 -14.41 6.81 -11.89
C VAL A 226 -13.53 5.60 -12.16
N PHE A 227 -13.06 4.96 -11.09
CA PHE A 227 -12.30 3.73 -11.15
C PHE A 227 -13.11 2.57 -10.56
N ARG A 228 -12.77 1.37 -11.01
CA ARG A 228 -13.35 0.11 -10.57
C ARG A 228 -12.23 -0.91 -10.49
N TYR A 229 -12.27 -1.76 -9.47
CA TYR A 229 -11.22 -2.72 -9.22
C TYR A 229 -11.77 -4.13 -9.08
N GLY A 230 -11.06 -5.10 -9.66
CA GLY A 230 -11.13 -6.49 -9.23
C GLY A 230 -10.53 -6.65 -7.82
N PRO A 231 -10.68 -7.83 -7.19
CA PRO A 231 -10.19 -8.08 -5.84
C PRO A 231 -8.68 -7.83 -5.68
N PHE A 232 -7.90 -8.04 -6.73
CA PHE A 232 -6.45 -7.86 -6.74
C PHE A 232 -6.03 -6.55 -7.42
N GLY A 233 -6.97 -5.62 -7.65
CA GLY A 233 -6.68 -4.32 -8.24
C GLY A 233 -6.68 -4.30 -9.77
N GLU A 234 -7.20 -5.34 -10.41
CA GLU A 234 -7.41 -5.42 -11.87
C GLU A 234 -8.49 -4.42 -12.32
N ASP A 235 -8.49 -4.04 -13.60
CA ASP A 235 -9.53 -3.15 -14.14
C ASP A 235 -10.81 -3.90 -14.56
N ASN A 236 -11.72 -3.22 -15.27
CA ASN A 236 -13.01 -3.77 -15.69
C ASN A 236 -12.89 -4.94 -16.69
N ALA A 237 -11.77 -5.08 -17.39
CA ALA A 237 -11.52 -6.24 -18.25
C ALA A 237 -10.76 -7.35 -17.50
N TRP A 238 -10.51 -7.18 -16.20
CA TRP A 238 -9.61 -8.03 -15.41
C TRP A 238 -8.23 -8.13 -16.05
N THR A 239 -7.85 -7.07 -16.78
CA THR A 239 -6.55 -6.89 -17.38
C THR A 239 -5.70 -5.96 -16.51
N PRO A 240 -4.36 -5.97 -16.66
CA PRO A 240 -3.56 -4.89 -16.10
C PRO A 240 -4.13 -3.55 -16.54
N MET A 241 -4.35 -2.67 -15.59
CA MET A 241 -4.94 -1.36 -15.83
C MET A 241 -3.98 -0.56 -16.72
N ASN A 242 -4.23 -0.45 -18.02
CA ASN A 242 -3.39 0.35 -18.93
C ASN A 242 -4.18 1.53 -19.50
N SER A 243 -4.96 2.19 -18.62
CA SER A 243 -5.70 3.39 -18.97
C SER A 243 -4.77 4.59 -18.91
N SER A 244 -4.80 5.45 -19.93
CA SER A 244 -4.05 6.71 -20.03
C SER A 244 -4.52 7.80 -19.05
N SER A 245 -4.96 7.42 -17.85
CA SER A 245 -5.41 8.34 -16.83
C SER A 245 -4.20 9.04 -16.21
N SER A 246 -4.23 10.37 -16.21
CA SER A 246 -3.18 11.16 -15.57
C SER A 246 -3.27 11.15 -14.04
N ASN A 247 -4.23 10.44 -13.44
CA ASN A 247 -4.22 10.14 -12.01
C ASN A 247 -3.34 8.91 -11.71
N PRO A 248 -2.21 9.09 -11.01
CA PRO A 248 -1.34 7.97 -10.70
C PRO A 248 -1.86 7.12 -9.53
N PHE A 249 -2.68 7.64 -8.62
CA PHE A 249 -3.05 6.93 -7.39
C PHE A 249 -4.40 6.22 -7.51
N ARG A 250 -4.37 4.89 -7.52
CA ARG A 250 -5.51 4.05 -7.88
C ARG A 250 -5.81 3.01 -6.78
N PHE A 251 -5.64 1.71 -7.07
CA PHE A 251 -5.89 0.63 -6.10
C PHE A 251 -5.11 0.85 -4.80
N ILE A 252 -5.79 0.69 -3.67
CA ILE A 252 -5.31 0.89 -2.28
C ILE A 252 -4.51 2.20 -2.07
N GLY A 253 -4.81 3.23 -2.86
CA GLY A 253 -4.06 4.48 -2.83
C GLY A 253 -2.59 4.26 -3.21
N ARG A 254 -2.29 3.41 -4.19
CA ARG A 254 -0.91 3.20 -4.67
C ARG A 254 -0.72 3.75 -6.07
N ARG A 255 0.52 4.18 -6.33
CA ARG A 255 0.92 4.69 -7.65
C ARG A 255 0.88 3.52 -8.63
N HIS A 256 0.08 3.69 -9.66
CA HIS A 256 0.04 2.84 -10.82
C HIS A 256 1.02 3.38 -11.88
N ASP A 257 1.90 2.51 -12.37
CA ASP A 257 2.81 2.80 -13.48
C ASP A 257 2.15 2.31 -14.78
N ASP A 258 1.48 3.20 -15.50
CA ASP A 258 0.76 2.89 -16.74
C ASP A 258 1.67 2.21 -17.78
N GLU A 259 2.95 2.57 -17.79
CA GLU A 259 3.93 1.99 -18.71
C GLU A 259 4.21 0.49 -18.50
N THR A 260 3.91 -0.06 -17.31
CA THR A 260 4.10 -1.48 -16.98
C THR A 260 2.83 -2.19 -16.51
N GLY A 261 1.79 -1.45 -16.13
CA GLY A 261 0.60 -2.03 -15.47
C GLY A 261 0.85 -2.47 -14.02
N LEU A 262 1.97 -2.04 -13.41
CA LEU A 262 2.36 -2.42 -12.05
C LEU A 262 1.99 -1.32 -11.05
N TYR A 263 1.71 -1.74 -9.81
CA TYR A 263 1.63 -0.82 -8.69
C TYR A 263 2.97 -0.76 -7.95
N TYR A 264 3.39 0.45 -7.60
CA TYR A 264 4.54 0.68 -6.74
C TYR A 264 4.12 0.68 -5.26
N LEU A 265 4.36 -0.43 -4.55
CA LEU A 265 4.05 -0.63 -3.13
C LEU A 265 5.31 -0.41 -2.27
N ARG A 266 6.03 0.69 -2.53
CA ARG A 266 7.27 1.10 -1.84
C ARG A 266 8.38 0.03 -1.90
N ALA A 267 8.30 -0.98 -1.04
CA ALA A 267 9.28 -2.06 -0.96
C ALA A 267 9.23 -3.01 -2.17
N ARG A 268 8.07 -3.18 -2.81
CA ARG A 268 7.88 -4.14 -3.90
C ARG A 268 7.01 -3.57 -5.03
N ASN A 269 7.19 -4.12 -6.22
CA ASN A 269 6.31 -3.91 -7.36
C ASN A 269 5.25 -5.02 -7.37
N TYR A 270 3.99 -4.60 -7.42
CA TYR A 270 2.85 -5.50 -7.39
C TYR A 270 2.21 -5.59 -8.77
N SER A 271 1.97 -6.82 -9.24
CA SER A 271 1.23 -7.07 -10.45
C SER A 271 -0.23 -7.41 -10.11
N PRO A 272 -1.19 -6.53 -10.45
CA PRO A 272 -2.61 -6.85 -10.27
C PRO A 272 -3.02 -8.05 -11.14
N ARG A 273 -2.43 -8.18 -12.35
CA ARG A 273 -2.68 -9.32 -13.26
C ARG A 273 -2.29 -10.67 -12.66
N LEU A 274 -1.21 -10.70 -11.88
CA LEU A 274 -0.74 -11.95 -11.25
C LEU A 274 -1.28 -12.11 -9.81
N GLY A 275 -1.90 -11.08 -9.25
CA GLY A 275 -2.30 -11.02 -7.84
C GLY A 275 -1.13 -11.18 -6.86
N ARG A 276 0.09 -10.75 -7.25
CA ARG A 276 1.31 -10.96 -6.44
C ARG A 276 2.43 -9.98 -6.74
N PHE A 277 3.43 -9.98 -5.86
CA PHE A 277 4.65 -9.20 -6.04
C PHE A 277 5.61 -9.82 -7.06
N LEU A 278 6.41 -8.96 -7.69
CA LEU A 278 7.50 -9.36 -8.60
C LEU A 278 8.76 -9.79 -7.84
N GLN A 279 8.93 -9.29 -6.62
CA GLN A 279 10.05 -9.57 -5.75
C GLN A 279 9.64 -10.44 -4.56
N VAL A 280 10.62 -11.16 -4.04
CA VAL A 280 10.55 -11.84 -2.74
C VAL A 280 10.33 -10.80 -1.63
N ASP A 281 9.48 -11.13 -0.66
CA ASP A 281 9.27 -10.31 0.54
C ASP A 281 10.60 -10.05 1.28
N PRO A 282 11.01 -8.78 1.49
CA PRO A 282 12.17 -8.46 2.31
C PRO A 282 12.08 -8.97 3.74
N GLY A 283 10.87 -9.14 4.29
CA GLY A 283 10.63 -9.77 5.59
C GLY A 283 10.89 -11.28 5.61
N GLY A 284 11.11 -11.89 4.45
CA GLY A 284 11.43 -13.30 4.31
C GLY A 284 10.29 -14.22 4.79
N ARG A 285 10.63 -15.45 5.16
CA ARG A 285 9.65 -16.49 5.53
C ARG A 285 8.95 -16.26 6.87
N GLU A 286 9.39 -15.25 7.62
CA GLU A 286 8.68 -14.81 8.80
C GLU A 286 7.42 -14.00 8.42
N SER A 287 7.29 -13.56 7.16
CA SER A 287 6.10 -12.88 6.65
C SER A 287 5.02 -13.80 6.12
N ASP A 288 5.40 -14.70 5.22
CA ASP A 288 4.54 -15.76 4.71
C ASP A 288 5.44 -16.91 4.22
N ILE A 289 4.90 -18.12 4.16
CA ILE A 289 5.58 -19.24 3.49
C ILE A 289 5.70 -19.01 1.98
N ASN A 290 4.79 -18.20 1.40
CA ASN A 290 4.85 -17.75 0.02
C ASN A 290 5.29 -16.28 -0.05
N LEU A 291 6.57 -16.08 -0.37
CA LEU A 291 7.22 -14.76 -0.35
C LEU A 291 6.74 -13.78 -1.43
N TYR A 292 5.86 -14.21 -2.35
CA TYR A 292 5.30 -13.36 -3.39
C TYR A 292 3.87 -12.92 -3.10
N VAL A 293 3.20 -13.54 -2.12
CA VAL A 293 1.76 -13.37 -1.93
C VAL A 293 1.42 -11.94 -1.54
N TYR A 294 0.40 -11.39 -2.18
CA TYR A 294 -0.22 -10.15 -1.73
C TYR A 294 -1.37 -10.47 -0.79
N ALA A 295 -1.42 -9.80 0.37
CA ALA A 295 -2.55 -9.85 1.29
C ALA A 295 -3.01 -11.29 1.65
N ARG A 296 -2.06 -12.24 1.76
CA ARG A 296 -2.34 -13.67 2.04
C ARG A 296 -3.35 -14.32 1.07
N SER A 297 -3.43 -13.80 -0.17
CA SER A 297 -4.44 -14.17 -1.18
C SER A 297 -5.89 -13.86 -0.78
N ASP A 298 -6.09 -13.01 0.22
CA ASP A 298 -7.39 -12.52 0.66
C ASP A 298 -7.40 -10.99 0.76
N PRO A 299 -7.28 -10.28 -0.39
CA PRO A 299 -7.18 -8.82 -0.43
C PRO A 299 -8.45 -8.10 0.03
N ALA A 300 -9.60 -8.81 0.11
CA ALA A 300 -10.82 -8.26 0.68
C ALA A 300 -10.66 -7.99 2.19
N ASN A 301 -9.85 -8.80 2.88
CA ASN A 301 -9.70 -8.78 4.33
C ASN A 301 -8.33 -8.27 4.81
N PHE A 302 -7.30 -8.27 3.94
CA PHE A 302 -5.96 -7.84 4.31
C PHE A 302 -5.41 -6.81 3.32
N LEU A 303 -4.56 -5.91 3.82
CA LEU A 303 -3.92 -4.85 3.05
C LEU A 303 -2.42 -4.85 3.33
N ASP A 304 -1.58 -5.13 2.33
CA ASP A 304 -0.12 -4.94 2.46
C ASP A 304 0.28 -3.55 1.96
N SER A 305 0.04 -2.54 2.80
CA SER A 305 0.34 -1.16 2.45
C SER A 305 1.84 -0.95 2.21
N GLY A 306 2.72 -1.55 3.02
CA GLY A 306 4.16 -1.35 2.93
C GLY A 306 4.88 -2.26 1.92
N GLY A 307 4.22 -3.30 1.42
CA GLY A 307 4.85 -4.37 0.66
C GLY A 307 5.75 -5.25 1.53
N ARG A 308 5.46 -5.45 2.82
CA ARG A 308 6.35 -6.11 3.81
C ARG A 308 5.64 -6.89 4.92
N ASP A 309 4.32 -7.06 4.87
CA ASP A 309 3.56 -7.52 6.05
C ASP A 309 4.03 -8.87 6.61
N ALA A 310 4.36 -8.89 7.92
CA ALA A 310 4.93 -10.06 8.62
C ALA A 310 3.89 -11.00 9.28
N ALA A 311 4.24 -12.26 9.57
CA ALA A 311 3.43 -13.20 10.36
C ALA A 311 3.79 -13.14 11.85
N VAL A 312 2.76 -13.07 12.70
CA VAL A 312 2.88 -13.24 14.15
C VAL A 312 2.67 -14.72 14.49
N LYS A 313 3.58 -15.34 15.25
CA LYS A 313 3.44 -16.72 15.76
C LYS A 313 2.98 -16.69 17.22
N VAL A 314 1.84 -17.33 17.49
CA VAL A 314 1.25 -17.47 18.83
C VAL A 314 1.29 -18.95 19.21
N TRP A 315 1.81 -19.28 20.40
CA TRP A 315 1.83 -20.64 20.92
C TRP A 315 0.61 -20.91 21.81
N ASP A 316 0.12 -22.16 21.83
CA ASP A 316 -1.04 -22.59 22.64
C ASP A 316 -0.88 -22.34 24.16
N SER A 317 0.35 -22.07 24.61
CA SER A 317 0.69 -21.75 26.01
C SER A 317 0.43 -20.29 26.40
N GLY A 318 0.01 -19.43 25.47
CA GLY A 318 -0.14 -17.99 25.71
C GLY A 318 1.19 -17.23 25.67
N ARG A 319 2.31 -17.90 25.37
CA ARG A 319 3.59 -17.23 25.08
C ARG A 319 3.53 -16.59 23.69
N VAL A 320 3.85 -15.31 23.65
CA VAL A 320 4.03 -14.55 22.40
C VAL A 320 5.52 -14.29 22.21
N GLU A 321 6.07 -14.74 21.07
CA GLU A 321 7.45 -14.47 20.71
C GLU A 321 7.49 -13.37 19.64
N ILE A 322 8.07 -12.23 20.02
CA ILE A 322 8.28 -11.10 19.13
C ILE A 322 9.77 -11.04 18.82
N LYS A 323 10.12 -11.29 17.56
CA LYS A 323 11.48 -11.13 17.07
C LYS A 323 11.62 -9.76 16.43
N VAL A 324 12.50 -8.95 17.01
CA VAL A 324 12.80 -7.60 16.53
C VAL A 324 14.19 -7.63 15.90
N PRO A 325 14.33 -7.77 14.57
CA PRO A 325 15.62 -7.67 13.92
C PRO A 325 16.09 -6.20 13.90
N ILE A 326 17.23 -5.92 14.53
CA ILE A 326 17.82 -4.57 14.55
C ILE A 326 19.23 -4.64 13.99
N HIS A 327 19.53 -3.75 13.04
CA HIS A 327 20.85 -3.57 12.46
C HIS A 327 21.47 -2.24 12.92
N PHE A 328 22.73 -2.27 13.34
CA PHE A 328 23.47 -1.07 13.77
C PHE A 328 24.63 -0.80 12.81
N SER A 329 24.77 0.43 12.32
CA SER A 329 25.89 0.83 11.45
C SER A 329 26.47 2.19 11.82
N GLY A 330 27.70 2.44 11.38
CA GLY A 330 28.44 3.70 11.60
C GLY A 330 29.24 3.76 12.91
N PRO A 331 29.97 4.86 13.16
CA PRO A 331 30.88 5.01 14.31
C PRO A 331 30.20 4.88 15.68
N ALA A 332 28.88 5.09 15.73
CA ALA A 332 28.07 4.99 16.94
C ALA A 332 27.58 3.55 17.24
N ALA A 333 27.76 2.59 16.32
CA ALA A 333 27.39 1.17 16.49
C ALA A 333 28.40 0.41 17.38
N THR A 334 28.76 1.00 18.51
CA THR A 334 29.65 0.36 19.49
C THR A 334 28.89 -0.72 20.27
N SER A 335 29.57 -1.75 20.73
CA SER A 335 28.95 -2.83 21.53
C SER A 335 28.20 -2.29 22.75
N SER A 336 28.67 -1.21 23.36
CA SER A 336 27.98 -0.54 24.48
C SER A 336 26.64 0.07 24.06
N ASN A 337 26.61 0.81 22.95
CA ASN A 337 25.38 1.44 22.44
C ASN A 337 24.39 0.39 21.93
N ILE A 338 24.88 -0.66 21.25
CA ILE A 338 24.07 -1.79 20.80
C ILE A 338 23.39 -2.46 22.00
N GLN A 339 24.16 -2.77 23.05
CA GLN A 339 23.62 -3.40 24.26
C GLN A 339 22.69 -2.49 25.06
N ALA A 340 22.96 -1.19 25.09
CA ALA A 340 22.07 -0.22 25.71
C ALA A 340 20.71 -0.16 24.99
N VAL A 341 20.71 -0.10 23.65
CA VAL A 341 19.47 -0.09 22.85
C VAL A 341 18.75 -1.44 22.96
N LYS A 342 19.48 -2.56 22.86
CA LYS A 342 18.93 -3.91 23.05
C LYS A 342 18.25 -4.05 24.41
N SER A 343 18.97 -3.77 25.49
CA SER A 343 18.44 -3.90 26.85
C SER A 343 17.28 -2.94 27.09
N ASN A 344 17.31 -1.73 26.51
CA ASN A 344 16.22 -0.78 26.61
C ASN A 344 14.95 -1.30 25.92
N ILE A 345 15.08 -1.91 24.74
CA ILE A 345 13.95 -2.49 24.03
C ILE A 345 13.47 -3.76 24.76
N GLU A 346 14.33 -4.72 25.05
CA GLU A 346 13.93 -5.94 25.73
C GLU A 346 13.29 -5.67 27.09
N SER A 347 13.80 -4.71 27.88
CA SER A 347 13.20 -4.35 29.17
C SER A 347 11.90 -3.54 29.07
N ARG A 348 11.72 -2.75 28.01
CA ARG A 348 10.47 -1.98 27.80
C ARG A 348 9.34 -2.83 27.25
N TRP A 349 9.68 -3.89 26.52
CA TRP A 349 8.73 -4.67 25.73
C TRP A 349 8.59 -6.12 26.20
N SER A 350 9.36 -6.53 27.22
CA SER A 350 9.16 -7.80 27.92
C SER A 350 8.55 -7.59 29.30
N GLY A 351 7.81 -8.58 29.78
CA GLY A 351 7.14 -8.57 31.06
C GLY A 351 5.67 -8.95 30.93
N GLN A 352 4.94 -8.77 32.02
CA GLN A 352 3.52 -9.11 32.07
C GLN A 352 2.71 -8.00 31.39
N ILE A 353 2.12 -8.31 30.25
CA ILE A 353 1.30 -7.37 29.47
C ILE A 353 -0.08 -7.99 29.32
N GLY A 354 -1.01 -7.56 30.18
CA GLY A 354 -2.26 -8.30 30.38
C GLY A 354 -1.97 -9.73 30.86
N LYS A 355 -2.63 -10.73 30.25
CA LYS A 355 -2.52 -12.16 30.65
C LYS A 355 -1.29 -12.83 30.07
N TYR A 356 -0.65 -12.15 29.13
CA TYR A 356 0.43 -12.71 28.35
C TYR A 356 1.73 -12.43 29.07
N ASP A 357 2.49 -13.50 29.26
CA ASP A 357 3.90 -13.40 29.58
C ASP A 357 4.64 -13.09 28.28
N VAL A 358 4.97 -11.81 28.09
CA VAL A 358 5.60 -11.33 26.85
C VAL A 358 7.10 -11.37 27.02
N THR A 359 7.76 -12.12 26.15
CA THR A 359 9.20 -12.09 26.02
C THR A 359 9.55 -11.45 24.69
N THR A 360 10.11 -10.24 24.74
CA THR A 360 10.71 -9.60 23.58
C THR A 360 12.17 -9.97 23.52
N THR A 361 12.61 -10.51 22.39
CA THR A 361 14.03 -10.80 22.14
C THR A 361 14.50 -9.98 20.96
N VAL A 362 15.53 -9.18 21.20
CA VAL A 362 16.23 -8.45 20.15
C VAL A 362 17.37 -9.34 19.65
N GLU A 363 17.19 -9.86 18.44
CA GLU A 363 18.24 -10.57 17.72
C GLU A 363 19.15 -9.54 17.02
N VAL A 364 20.40 -9.42 17.48
CA VAL A 364 21.43 -8.61 16.81
C VAL A 364 22.13 -9.50 15.80
N ARG A 365 22.04 -9.15 14.51
CA ARG A 365 22.75 -9.86 13.45
C ARG A 365 23.90 -8.98 12.94
N GLY A 366 25.12 -9.48 13.12
CA GLY A 366 26.36 -8.92 12.56
C GLY A 366 26.91 -7.71 13.31
N ALA A 367 28.15 -7.81 13.80
CA ALA A 367 29.04 -6.67 14.04
C ALA A 367 29.94 -6.43 12.81
N GLU A 368 29.50 -6.87 11.63
CA GLU A 368 30.27 -6.80 10.40
C GLU A 368 29.49 -6.05 9.34
N SER A 369 30.22 -5.16 8.67
CA SER A 369 29.75 -4.25 7.63
C SER A 369 28.92 -4.96 6.56
N ARG A 370 27.60 -4.83 6.60
CA ARG A 370 26.69 -4.84 5.43
C ARG A 370 25.26 -4.49 5.88
N PHE A 371 24.71 -3.50 5.21
CA PHE A 371 23.46 -2.79 5.50
C PHE A 371 22.23 -3.66 5.32
N ASP A 372 21.27 -3.56 6.23
CA ASP A 372 19.85 -3.91 6.02
C ASP A 372 18.97 -3.11 7.00
N VAL A 373 17.90 -2.45 6.53
CA VAL A 373 17.03 -1.58 7.35
C VAL A 373 15.56 -1.69 6.93
N SER A 374 14.71 -2.16 7.85
CA SER A 374 13.26 -2.24 7.63
C SER A 374 12.46 -2.35 8.96
N THR A 375 12.34 -1.20 9.65
CA THR A 375 11.25 -0.72 10.55
C THR A 375 10.54 -1.66 11.56
N ASN A 376 10.68 -1.30 12.84
CA ASN A 376 10.05 -1.90 14.03
C ASN A 376 8.61 -1.39 14.28
N GLN A 377 7.69 -2.28 14.67
CA GLN A 377 6.33 -1.96 15.15
C GLN A 377 5.98 -2.81 16.36
N VAL A 378 5.21 -2.27 17.32
CA VAL A 378 4.65 -3.06 18.43
C VAL A 378 3.20 -2.68 18.71
N THR A 379 2.37 -3.69 18.97
CA THR A 379 0.95 -3.59 19.29
C THR A 379 0.66 -4.39 20.57
N LEU A 380 -0.04 -3.76 21.53
CA LEU A 380 -0.43 -4.37 22.80
C LEU A 380 -1.91 -4.75 22.77
N ILE A 381 -2.22 -5.98 23.19
CA ILE A 381 -3.57 -6.53 23.32
C ILE A 381 -3.74 -7.16 24.72
N ASP A 382 -4.95 -7.12 25.28
CA ASP A 382 -5.23 -7.52 26.66
C ASP A 382 -5.66 -8.99 26.83
N GLU A 383 -6.03 -9.35 28.07
CA GLU A 383 -6.42 -10.71 28.47
C GLU A 383 -7.65 -11.28 27.74
N ALA A 384 -8.45 -10.48 27.05
CA ALA A 384 -9.61 -10.92 26.28
C ALA A 384 -9.39 -10.79 24.76
N GLY A 385 -8.27 -10.19 24.35
CA GLY A 385 -7.94 -9.93 22.95
C GLY A 385 -8.23 -8.49 22.50
N ALA A 386 -8.50 -7.55 23.42
CA ALA A 386 -8.74 -6.16 23.03
C ALA A 386 -7.43 -5.44 22.72
N GLN A 387 -7.35 -4.79 21.56
CA GLN A 387 -6.21 -3.96 21.14
C GLN A 387 -6.21 -2.67 21.93
N LEU A 388 -5.31 -2.55 22.91
CA LEU A 388 -5.29 -1.39 23.80
C LEU A 388 -4.53 -0.21 23.20
N ARG A 389 -3.45 -0.46 22.42
CA ARG A 389 -2.69 0.60 21.71
C ARG A 389 -1.62 0.09 20.74
N ARG A 390 -1.27 0.96 19.78
CA ARG A 390 -0.23 0.82 18.75
C ARG A 390 0.86 1.86 18.98
N TYR A 391 2.13 1.47 18.86
CA TYR A 391 3.26 2.42 18.85
C TYR A 391 4.19 2.16 17.66
N ARG A 392 4.57 3.23 16.97
CA ARG A 392 5.70 3.25 16.03
C ARG A 392 6.95 3.69 16.79
N LEU A 393 8.07 2.98 16.61
CA LEU A 393 9.37 3.52 17.00
C LEU A 393 9.77 4.59 15.98
N GLY A 394 9.56 5.86 16.32
CA GLY A 394 9.88 7.01 15.46
C GLY A 394 9.03 8.27 15.66
N GLU A 395 8.39 8.47 16.82
CA GLU A 395 8.09 9.84 17.30
C GLU A 395 9.35 10.45 17.92
#